data_AF-A0A9E2YF37-F1
#
_entry.id   AF-A0A9E2YF37-F1
#
_cell.length_a   1.000
_cell.length_b   1.000
_cell.length_c   1.000
_cell.angle_alpha   90.00
_cell.angle_beta   90.00
_cell.angle_gamma   90.00
#
_symmetry.space_group_name_H-M   'P 1'
#
loop_
_entity.id
_entity.type
_entity.pdbx_description
1 polymer ?
#
loop_
_entity_poly.entity_id
_entity_poly.type
_entity_poly.pdbx_seq_one_letter_code
_entity_poly.pdbx_strand_id
1 'polypeptide(L)'
;ASPMTNLTTEAYADMPLFLFHLLEYMDVEYELDIDEINARWERGYGEDEVWGQVIITETSPDIEIFTATPRTGVWRIDDDGRVSFARSANDWATLLDGSEAFYMRVAAPGDLRSEGAQLGVLVTRSHLQTDDYQLSERCRRWVNGMKAKFVSTPLTPAAPIVSRLVARA
;
A
#
# COMPACT_ATOMS: atom_id res chain seq x y z
N ALA A 1 -11.69 7.89 13.45
CA ALA A 1 -10.29 7.57 13.12
C ALA A 1 -10.06 8.00 11.69
N SER A 2 -9.07 8.86 11.42
CA SER A 2 -8.74 9.28 10.06
C SER A 2 -7.81 8.24 9.40
N PRO A 3 -7.93 7.99 8.09
CA PRO A 3 -7.06 7.04 7.40
C PRO A 3 -5.58 7.42 7.55
N MET A 4 -4.68 6.44 7.60
CA MET A 4 -3.22 6.65 7.60
C MET A 4 -2.73 7.37 6.33
N THR A 5 -3.51 7.31 5.26
CA THR A 5 -3.30 8.03 4.00
C THR A 5 -3.84 9.46 4.01
N ASN A 6 -4.38 9.93 5.14
CA ASN A 6 -4.84 11.30 5.30
C ASN A 6 -3.65 12.23 5.61
N LEU A 7 -2.83 12.49 4.60
CA LEU A 7 -1.77 13.50 4.66
C LEU A 7 -2.38 14.83 4.21
N THR A 8 -2.79 15.67 5.15
CA THR A 8 -3.22 17.04 4.84
C THR A 8 -1.97 17.86 4.51
N THR A 9 -1.50 17.79 3.26
CA THR A 9 -0.31 18.52 2.81
C THR A 9 -0.46 20.03 3.07
N GLU A 10 -1.69 20.55 2.95
CA GLU A 10 -2.01 21.95 3.24
C GLU A 10 -1.87 22.33 4.73
N ALA A 11 -2.09 21.40 5.66
CA ALA A 11 -1.88 21.68 7.09
C ALA A 11 -0.40 21.91 7.43
N TYR A 12 0.52 21.40 6.60
CA TYR A 12 1.96 21.67 6.71
C TYR A 12 2.41 22.91 5.94
N ALA A 13 1.58 23.44 5.02
CA ALA A 13 1.87 24.67 4.29
C ALA A 13 1.50 25.92 5.11
N ASP A 14 0.63 25.77 6.11
CA ASP A 14 0.24 26.83 7.03
C ASP A 14 1.27 27.10 8.13
N MET A 15 1.11 28.23 8.81
CA MET A 15 1.98 28.62 9.92
C MET A 15 2.00 27.52 10.99
N PRO A 16 3.19 26.98 11.35
CA PRO A 16 3.29 25.95 12.36
C PRO A 16 2.59 26.34 13.67
N LEU A 17 1.79 25.44 14.24
CA LEU A 17 0.95 25.75 15.41
C LEU A 17 1.74 26.31 16.60
N PHE A 18 3.02 25.94 16.74
CA PHE A 18 3.86 26.45 17.82
C PHE A 18 4.13 27.96 17.74
N LEU A 19 4.01 28.58 16.57
CA LEU A 19 4.20 30.02 16.41
C LEU A 19 3.07 30.82 17.06
N PHE A 20 1.85 30.29 17.13
CA PHE A 20 0.78 30.91 17.91
C PHE A 20 1.10 30.95 19.41
N HIS A 21 1.73 29.90 19.93
CA HIS A 21 2.21 29.90 21.32
C HIS A 21 3.32 30.94 21.56
N LEU A 22 4.16 31.20 20.56
CA LEU A 22 5.20 32.23 20.65
C LEU A 22 4.60 33.64 20.60
N LEU A 23 3.60 33.88 19.74
CA LEU A 23 2.88 35.16 19.67
C LEU A 23 2.19 35.47 21.00
N GLU A 24 1.52 34.48 21.58
CA GLU A 24 0.90 34.59 22.91
C GLU A 24 1.93 34.90 24.00
N TYR A 25 3.07 34.20 23.98
CA TYR A 25 4.17 34.45 24.93
C TYR A 25 4.76 35.86 24.80
N MET A 26 4.79 36.40 23.58
CA MET A 26 5.29 37.73 23.27
C MET A 26 4.23 38.84 23.46
N ASP A 27 3.04 38.50 23.96
CA ASP A 27 1.91 39.43 24.16
C ASP A 27 1.52 40.16 22.85
N VAL A 28 1.57 39.44 21.72
CA VAL A 28 1.17 39.94 20.41
C VAL A 28 -0.27 39.55 20.15
N GLU A 29 -1.17 40.54 20.04
CA GLU A 29 -2.55 40.31 19.63
C GLU A 29 -2.63 39.77 18.19
N TYR A 30 -3.48 38.76 17.99
CA TYR A 30 -3.75 38.18 16.68
C TYR A 30 -5.23 37.82 16.54
N GLU A 31 -5.74 37.86 15.32
CA GLU A 31 -7.07 37.37 14.96
C GLU A 31 -6.94 36.14 14.06
N LEU A 32 -7.80 35.14 14.27
CA LEU A 32 -7.83 33.91 13.49
C LEU A 32 -9.20 33.73 12.85
N ASP A 33 -9.24 33.66 11.53
CA ASP A 33 -10.42 33.20 10.79
C ASP A 33 -10.43 31.67 10.73
N ILE A 34 -11.15 31.06 11.67
CA ILE A 34 -11.27 29.60 11.77
C ILE A 34 -12.01 29.02 10.57
N ASP A 35 -12.99 29.75 10.02
CA ASP A 35 -13.79 29.28 8.89
C ASP A 35 -12.95 29.30 7.60
N GLU A 36 -12.11 30.32 7.41
CA GLU A 36 -11.16 30.38 6.29
C GLU A 36 -10.13 29.24 6.35
N ILE A 37 -9.56 28.97 7.53
CA ILE A 37 -8.59 27.89 7.73
C ILE A 37 -9.23 26.53 7.43
N ASN A 38 -10.43 26.28 7.96
CA ASN A 38 -11.14 25.04 7.69
C ASN A 38 -11.51 24.90 6.20
N ALA A 39 -12.05 25.94 5.58
CA ALA A 39 -12.39 25.93 4.16
C ALA A 39 -11.16 25.77 3.25
N ARG A 40 -9.98 26.23 3.71
CA ARG A 40 -8.71 25.95 3.04
C ARG A 40 -8.38 24.48 3.17
N TRP A 41 -8.25 23.94 4.38
CA TRP A 41 -7.90 22.53 4.58
C TRP A 41 -8.86 21.58 3.85
N GLU A 42 -10.17 21.87 3.85
CA GLU A 42 -11.19 21.15 3.08
C GLU A 42 -10.94 21.12 1.58
N ARG A 43 -10.33 22.16 0.99
CA ARG A 43 -9.91 22.13 -0.43
C ARG A 43 -8.73 21.18 -0.67
N GLY A 44 -7.80 21.06 0.27
CA GLY A 44 -6.75 20.05 0.23
C GLY A 44 -7.28 18.61 0.30
N TYR A 45 -8.46 18.40 0.91
CA TYR A 45 -9.19 17.12 0.83
C TYR A 45 -9.92 16.90 -0.50
N GLY A 46 -9.86 17.87 -1.42
CA GLY A 46 -10.59 17.86 -2.69
C GLY A 46 -10.16 16.73 -3.64
N GLU A 47 -10.94 16.58 -4.71
CA GLU A 47 -10.88 15.53 -5.76
C GLU A 47 -9.47 15.19 -6.30
N ASP A 48 -8.49 16.07 -6.09
CA ASP A 48 -7.11 15.98 -6.58
C ASP A 48 -6.13 15.25 -5.64
N GLU A 49 -6.37 15.18 -4.32
CA GLU A 49 -5.45 14.54 -3.34
C GLU A 49 -6.00 13.20 -2.83
N VAL A 50 -6.30 12.31 -3.78
CA VAL A 50 -6.85 10.99 -3.46
C VAL A 50 -5.74 9.98 -3.22
N TRP A 51 -5.80 9.33 -2.06
CA TRP A 51 -4.97 8.18 -1.73
C TRP A 51 -5.79 6.89 -1.68
N GLY A 52 -5.22 5.82 -2.19
CA GLY A 52 -5.81 4.48 -2.15
C GLY A 52 -4.83 3.47 -1.57
N GLN A 53 -5.37 2.54 -0.78
CA GLN A 53 -4.65 1.38 -0.25
C GLN A 53 -5.35 0.09 -0.67
N VAL A 54 -4.58 -0.92 -1.06
CA VAL A 54 -5.09 -2.27 -1.30
C VAL A 54 -4.21 -3.29 -0.60
N ILE A 55 -4.84 -4.29 0.01
CA ILE A 55 -4.18 -5.49 0.52
C ILE A 55 -4.28 -6.55 -0.56
N ILE A 56 -3.14 -7.09 -0.99
CA ILE A 56 -3.07 -8.13 -2.00
C ILE A 56 -2.98 -9.48 -1.28
N THR A 57 -3.89 -10.38 -1.59
CA THR A 57 -3.96 -11.74 -1.03
C THR A 57 -3.92 -12.76 -2.16
N GLU A 58 -3.35 -13.94 -1.90
CA GLU A 58 -3.45 -15.06 -2.83
C GLU A 58 -4.86 -15.64 -2.84
N THR A 59 -5.35 -15.89 -4.04
CA THR A 59 -6.70 -16.40 -4.32
C THR A 59 -6.68 -17.76 -5.00
N SER A 60 -5.51 -18.21 -5.48
CA SER A 60 -5.38 -19.58 -6.01
C SER A 60 -5.43 -20.60 -4.87
N PRO A 61 -6.11 -21.76 -5.05
CA PRO A 61 -6.05 -22.87 -4.11
C PRO A 61 -4.73 -23.65 -4.16
N ASP A 62 -3.83 -23.33 -5.09
CA ASP A 62 -2.53 -24.00 -5.23
C ASP A 62 -1.65 -23.79 -3.99
N ILE A 63 -0.82 -24.80 -3.70
CA ILE A 63 0.14 -24.77 -2.60
C ILE A 63 1.55 -24.79 -3.18
N GLU A 64 2.28 -23.69 -2.98
CA GLU A 64 3.62 -23.49 -3.52
C GLU A 64 4.54 -22.85 -2.47
N ILE A 65 5.85 -22.83 -2.73
CA ILE A 65 6.81 -22.02 -1.96
C ILE A 65 7.24 -20.83 -2.82
N PHE A 66 7.24 -19.63 -2.27
CA PHE A 66 7.83 -18.47 -2.93
C PHE A 66 9.34 -18.64 -3.09
N THR A 67 9.83 -18.57 -4.32
CA THR A 67 11.27 -18.53 -4.63
C THR A 67 11.77 -17.11 -4.84
N ALA A 68 10.90 -16.19 -5.25
CA ALA A 68 11.17 -14.76 -5.29
C ALA A 68 9.89 -13.96 -5.01
N THR A 69 10.01 -12.88 -4.24
CA THR A 69 8.90 -11.95 -3.98
C THR A 69 9.34 -10.52 -4.26
N PRO A 70 8.42 -9.63 -4.69
CA PRO A 70 8.73 -8.23 -4.89
C PRO A 70 9.23 -7.59 -3.59
N ARG A 71 10.27 -6.76 -3.70
CA ARG A 71 10.86 -6.03 -2.58
C ARG A 71 10.01 -4.82 -2.20
N THR A 72 10.08 -4.44 -0.92
CA THR A 72 9.52 -3.16 -0.43
C THR A 72 10.17 -1.98 -1.15
N GLY A 73 9.35 -0.98 -1.49
CA GLY A 73 9.78 0.28 -2.08
C GLY A 73 8.76 0.83 -3.07
N VAL A 74 9.19 1.80 -3.88
CA VAL A 74 8.35 2.41 -4.92
C VAL A 74 8.45 1.62 -6.22
N TRP A 75 7.29 1.33 -6.78
CA TRP A 75 7.09 0.72 -8.08
C TRP A 75 6.39 1.71 -8.99
N ARG A 76 6.63 1.60 -10.30
CA ARG A 76 5.99 2.41 -11.33
C ARG A 76 5.25 1.50 -12.32
N ILE A 77 4.07 1.94 -12.75
CA ILE A 77 3.32 1.30 -13.83
C ILE A 77 3.37 2.19 -15.08
N ASP A 78 3.57 1.59 -16.24
CA ASP A 78 3.48 2.28 -17.53
C ASP A 78 2.06 2.16 -18.14
N ASP A 79 1.84 2.81 -19.29
CA ASP A 79 0.55 2.84 -19.98
C ASP A 79 0.09 1.44 -20.43
N ASP A 80 1.04 0.53 -20.67
CA ASP A 80 0.82 -0.87 -21.01
C ASP A 80 0.51 -1.74 -19.78
N GLY A 81 0.52 -1.17 -18.57
CA GLY A 81 0.25 -1.87 -17.32
C GLY A 81 1.46 -2.67 -16.79
N ARG A 82 2.66 -2.48 -17.34
CA ARG A 82 3.86 -3.15 -16.85
C ARG A 82 4.38 -2.45 -15.61
N VAL A 83 4.48 -3.23 -14.54
CA VAL A 83 4.99 -2.76 -13.25
C VAL A 83 6.50 -2.99 -13.16
N SER A 84 7.26 -1.99 -12.72
CA SER A 84 8.72 -2.05 -12.57
C SER A 84 9.18 -1.38 -11.27
N PHE A 85 10.26 -1.88 -10.68
CA PHE A 85 10.81 -1.32 -9.45
C PHE A 85 11.52 0.00 -9.76
N ALA A 86 11.15 1.08 -9.05
CA ALA A 86 11.70 2.41 -9.28
C ALA A 86 12.81 2.74 -8.27
N ARG A 87 12.51 2.69 -6.96
CA ARG A 87 13.47 3.06 -5.91
C ARG A 87 13.16 2.40 -4.58
N SER A 88 14.18 2.25 -3.74
CA SER A 88 13.99 1.90 -2.33
C SER A 88 13.31 3.06 -1.60
N ALA A 89 12.36 2.74 -0.74
CA ALA A 89 11.65 3.69 0.11
C ALA A 89 11.14 2.97 1.35
N ASN A 90 10.93 3.73 2.43
CA ASN A 90 10.36 3.23 3.69
C ASN A 90 8.87 3.56 3.83
N ASP A 91 8.38 4.54 3.07
CA ASP A 91 7.00 5.02 3.10
C ASP A 91 6.54 5.52 1.71
N TRP A 92 5.28 5.96 1.65
CA TRP A 92 4.61 6.46 0.45
C TRP A 92 4.58 7.99 0.34
N ALA A 93 5.20 8.73 1.25
CA ALA A 93 5.06 10.20 1.31
C ALA A 93 5.65 10.91 0.07
N THR A 94 6.56 10.25 -0.65
CA THR A 94 7.24 10.80 -1.83
C THR A 94 6.60 10.43 -3.17
N LEU A 95 5.41 9.79 -3.17
CA LEU A 95 4.73 9.44 -4.42
C LEU A 95 4.21 10.69 -5.13
N LEU A 96 4.48 10.77 -6.44
CA LEU A 96 4.10 11.94 -7.25
C LEU A 96 2.64 11.87 -7.69
N ASP A 97 2.22 10.74 -8.24
CA ASP A 97 0.90 10.52 -8.82
C ASP A 97 0.52 9.03 -8.81
N GLY A 98 -0.61 8.69 -9.42
CA GLY A 98 -1.11 7.31 -9.50
C GLY A 98 -0.35 6.37 -10.43
N SER A 99 0.68 6.84 -11.14
CA SER A 99 1.62 6.00 -11.90
C SER A 99 2.70 5.38 -11.01
N GLU A 100 2.88 5.89 -9.78
CA GLU A 100 3.70 5.28 -8.76
C GLU A 100 2.86 4.64 -7.66
N ALA A 101 3.43 3.62 -7.03
CA ALA A 101 2.88 3.03 -5.82
C ALA A 101 3.99 2.58 -4.87
N PHE A 102 3.79 2.78 -3.58
CA PHE A 102 4.60 2.15 -2.55
C PHE A 102 4.05 0.76 -2.28
N TYR A 103 4.91 -0.24 -2.36
CA TYR A 103 4.58 -1.61 -2.00
C TYR A 103 5.35 -2.00 -0.73
N MET A 104 4.62 -2.47 0.27
CA MET A 104 5.15 -3.09 1.48
C MET A 104 5.05 -4.61 1.35
N ARG A 105 6.21 -5.26 1.29
CA ARG A 105 6.30 -6.73 1.24
C ARG A 105 5.80 -7.33 2.55
N VAL A 106 4.90 -8.31 2.45
CA VAL A 106 4.50 -9.19 3.57
C VAL A 106 5.04 -10.60 3.35
N ALA A 107 4.85 -11.18 2.16
CA ALA A 107 5.39 -12.49 1.82
C ALA A 107 6.88 -12.42 1.40
N ALA A 108 7.71 -13.27 1.99
CA ALA A 108 9.13 -13.41 1.71
C ALA A 108 9.44 -14.69 0.91
N PRO A 109 10.60 -14.77 0.22
CA PRO A 109 11.08 -16.03 -0.33
C PRO A 109 11.23 -17.08 0.79
N GLY A 110 10.74 -18.29 0.54
CA GLY A 110 10.64 -19.38 1.53
C GLY A 110 9.27 -19.52 2.17
N ASP A 111 8.42 -18.48 2.11
CA ASP A 111 7.06 -18.55 2.65
C ASP A 111 6.14 -19.40 1.75
N LEU A 112 5.11 -19.95 2.37
CA LEU A 112 4.06 -20.68 1.66
C LEU A 112 3.19 -19.70 0.86
N ARG A 113 2.97 -20.02 -0.41
CA ARG A 113 1.91 -19.44 -1.23
C ARG A 113 0.72 -20.38 -1.17
N SER A 114 -0.37 -19.92 -0.55
CA SER A 114 -1.63 -20.64 -0.44
C SER A 114 -2.79 -19.67 -0.45
N GLU A 115 -4.00 -20.16 -0.71
CA GLU A 115 -5.21 -19.35 -0.62
C GLU A 115 -5.29 -18.60 0.72
N GLY A 116 -5.60 -17.31 0.67
CA GLY A 116 -5.66 -16.44 1.84
C GLY A 116 -4.32 -15.90 2.32
N ALA A 117 -3.18 -16.32 1.77
CA ALA A 117 -1.87 -15.79 2.14
C ALA A 117 -1.77 -14.31 1.75
N GLN A 118 -1.43 -13.45 2.71
CA GLN A 118 -1.23 -12.02 2.47
C GLN A 118 0.10 -11.79 1.74
N LEU A 119 0.02 -11.26 0.52
CA LEU A 119 1.17 -11.05 -0.34
C LEU A 119 1.86 -9.72 -0.02
N GLY A 120 1.09 -8.67 0.20
CA GLY A 120 1.61 -7.36 0.60
C GLY A 120 0.55 -6.27 0.56
N VAL A 121 0.99 -5.05 0.83
CA VAL A 121 0.14 -3.86 0.86
C VAL A 121 0.65 -2.87 -0.18
N LEU A 122 -0.25 -2.30 -0.97
CA LEU A 122 0.07 -1.29 -1.98
C LEU A 122 -0.66 0.01 -1.66
N VAL A 123 0.07 1.13 -1.72
CA VAL A 123 -0.43 2.49 -1.49
C VAL A 123 -0.09 3.35 -2.70
N THR A 124 -1.05 4.10 -3.23
CA THR A 124 -0.88 4.95 -4.43
C THR A 124 -1.78 6.18 -4.37
N ARG A 125 -1.43 7.23 -5.11
CA ARG A 125 -2.24 8.47 -5.23
C ARG A 125 -3.35 8.29 -6.28
N SER A 126 -4.33 7.44 -5.98
CA SER A 126 -5.53 7.27 -6.82
C SER A 126 -6.67 6.53 -6.12
N HIS A 127 -7.90 6.71 -6.59
CA HIS A 127 -9.02 5.84 -6.26
C HIS A 127 -8.79 4.41 -6.77
N LEU A 128 -8.87 3.45 -5.85
CA LEU A 128 -8.75 2.01 -6.16
C LEU A 128 -10.11 1.30 -6.23
N GLN A 129 -11.19 2.03 -5.94
CA GLN A 129 -12.56 1.54 -5.94
C GLN A 129 -13.45 2.54 -6.67
N THR A 130 -14.46 2.05 -7.38
CA THR A 130 -15.54 2.85 -7.99
C THR A 130 -16.65 3.12 -6.99
N ASP A 131 -17.56 4.03 -7.30
CA ASP A 131 -18.72 4.36 -6.43
C ASP A 131 -19.62 3.15 -6.13
N ASP A 132 -19.72 2.20 -7.07
CA ASP A 132 -20.44 0.92 -6.89
C ASP A 132 -19.61 -0.15 -6.14
N TYR A 133 -18.61 0.26 -5.37
CA TYR A 133 -17.74 -0.60 -4.56
C TYR A 133 -16.93 -1.65 -5.34
N GLN A 134 -16.74 -1.49 -6.65
CA GLN A 134 -15.93 -2.40 -7.47
C GLN A 134 -14.48 -1.92 -7.57
N LEU A 135 -13.53 -2.83 -7.80
CA LEU A 135 -12.15 -2.43 -8.07
C LEU A 135 -12.08 -1.58 -9.34
N SER A 136 -11.35 -0.46 -9.27
CA SER A 136 -11.08 0.34 -10.46
C SER A 136 -10.17 -0.40 -11.43
N GLU A 137 -10.20 -0.03 -12.71
CA GLU A 137 -9.30 -0.61 -13.71
C GLU A 137 -7.82 -0.42 -13.33
N ARG A 138 -7.48 0.75 -12.78
CA ARG A 138 -6.15 1.03 -12.25
C ARG A 138 -5.77 0.10 -11.11
N CYS A 139 -6.70 -0.18 -10.18
CA CYS A 139 -6.46 -1.14 -9.09
C CYS A 139 -6.16 -2.53 -9.64
N ARG A 140 -6.96 -3.02 -10.59
CA ARG A 140 -6.73 -4.33 -11.23
C ARG A 140 -5.37 -4.40 -11.92
N ARG A 141 -4.97 -3.34 -12.65
CA ARG A 141 -3.65 -3.26 -13.29
C ARG A 141 -2.51 -3.34 -12.27
N TRP A 142 -2.60 -2.59 -11.16
CA TRP A 142 -1.63 -2.67 -10.07
C TRP A 142 -1.55 -4.06 -9.45
N VAL A 143 -2.69 -4.65 -9.09
CA VAL A 143 -2.75 -5.99 -8.49
C VAL A 143 -2.14 -7.03 -9.43
N ASN A 144 -2.53 -7.03 -10.71
CA ASN A 144 -2.01 -7.97 -11.70
C ASN A 144 -0.50 -7.79 -11.94
N GLY A 145 -0.06 -6.53 -12.12
CA GLY A 145 1.33 -6.20 -12.36
C GLY A 145 2.24 -6.55 -11.18
N MET A 146 1.75 -6.39 -9.94
CA MET A 146 2.45 -6.83 -8.73
C MET A 146 2.43 -8.35 -8.55
N LYS A 147 1.29 -9.03 -8.75
CA LYS A 147 1.21 -10.50 -8.67
C LYS A 147 2.15 -11.17 -9.67
N ALA A 148 2.38 -10.57 -10.83
CA ALA A 148 3.34 -11.05 -11.82
C ALA A 148 4.82 -10.98 -11.37
N LYS A 149 5.13 -10.34 -10.23
CA LYS A 149 6.50 -10.29 -9.66
C LYS A 149 6.80 -11.40 -8.67
N PHE A 150 5.79 -12.21 -8.31
CA PHE A 150 5.99 -13.38 -7.47
C PHE A 150 6.39 -14.56 -8.34
N VAL A 151 7.40 -15.29 -7.87
CA VAL A 151 7.83 -16.55 -8.47
C VAL A 151 7.78 -17.60 -7.38
N SER A 152 7.28 -18.77 -7.73
CA SER A 152 7.04 -19.86 -6.81
C SER A 152 7.32 -21.21 -7.45
N THR A 153 7.43 -22.25 -6.63
CA THR A 153 7.59 -23.63 -7.07
C THR A 153 6.55 -24.49 -6.37
N PRO A 154 5.80 -25.34 -7.10
CA PRO A 154 4.79 -26.21 -6.52
C PRO A 154 5.35 -27.07 -5.38
N LEU A 155 4.62 -27.13 -4.27
CA LEU A 155 4.94 -28.06 -3.21
C LEU A 155 4.50 -29.46 -3.66
N THR A 156 5.45 -30.27 -4.14
CA THR A 156 5.11 -31.66 -4.46
C THR A 156 4.80 -32.38 -3.16
N PRO A 157 3.67 -33.11 -3.03
CA PRO A 157 3.42 -33.91 -1.84
C PRO A 157 4.61 -34.85 -1.62
N ALA A 158 5.23 -34.77 -0.43
CA ALA A 158 6.22 -35.76 -0.05
C ALA A 158 5.58 -37.15 -0.19
N ALA A 159 6.28 -38.09 -0.84
CA ALA A 159 5.81 -39.47 -0.92
C ALA A 159 5.42 -39.92 0.49
N PRO A 160 4.22 -40.50 0.68
CA PRO A 160 3.75 -40.86 2.00
C PRO A 160 4.81 -41.74 2.67
N ILE A 161 5.24 -41.34 3.86
CA ILE A 161 6.13 -42.17 4.68
C ILE A 161 5.29 -43.39 5.08
N VAL A 162 5.40 -44.46 4.31
CA VAL A 162 4.81 -45.75 4.68
C VAL A 162 5.62 -46.25 5.86
N SER A 163 5.09 -46.05 7.08
CA SER A 163 5.62 -46.67 8.27
C SER A 163 5.62 -48.17 8.05
N ARG A 164 6.80 -48.77 7.86
CA ARG A 164 6.93 -50.23 7.86
C ARG A 164 6.66 -50.67 9.29
N LEU A 165 5.41 -51.05 9.56
CA LEU A 165 5.05 -51.75 10.77
C LEU A 165 5.90 -53.03 10.80
N VAL A 166 6.94 -53.05 11.62
CA VAL A 166 7.72 -54.27 11.86
C VAL A 166 6.84 -55.17 12.73
N ALA A 167 6.12 -56.09 12.09
CA ALA A 167 5.50 -57.19 12.79
C ALA A 167 6.62 -58.06 13.37
N ARG A 168 6.87 -57.94 14.68
CA ARG A 168 7.62 -58.95 15.42
C ARG A 168 6.68 -60.14 15.65
N ALA A 169 7.11 -61.30 15.16
CA ALA A 169 6.51 -62.61 15.39
C ALA A 169 6.60 -63.03 16.86
#